data_AF-A0A0F4GFN9-F1
#
_entry.id   AF-A0A0F4GFN9-F1
#
_cell.length_a   1.000
_cell.length_b   1.000
_cell.length_c   1.000
_cell.angle_alpha   90.00
_cell.angle_beta   90.00
_cell.angle_gamma   90.00
#
_symmetry.space_group_name_H-M   'P 1'
#
loop_
_entity.id
_entity.type
_entity.pdbx_description
1 polymer ?
#
loop_
_entity_poly.entity_id
_entity_poly.type
_entity_poly.pdbx_seq_one_letter_code
_entity_poly.pdbx_strand_id
1 'polypeptide(L)'
;ETKDQINRIYAEAEKAGRTDRPRIWVTFRPITAETDDLAWDKAHKTLDLLTANIAAGQGNVQPNAPPPQNEGSKRLLDIAKRGEVQDRALWYPTVTATNVRGASTALVGSWETIAESILDYVDLGCELISIRGYDNLNDAIGYGRYVLPKVRAAIKQRGKIGKQEEKLREVEGQNGDVEAVGNGT
;
A
#
# COMPACT_ATOMS: atom_id res chain seq x y z
N GLU A 1 -11.06 -4.21 -6.26
CA GLU A 1 -11.39 -4.58 -4.86
C GLU A 1 -11.08 -3.45 -3.87
N THR A 2 -9.81 -3.08 -3.63
CA THR A 2 -9.47 -2.04 -2.62
C THR A 2 -10.15 -0.69 -2.89
N LYS A 3 -10.13 -0.21 -4.15
CA LYS A 3 -10.82 1.02 -4.55
C LYS A 3 -12.32 0.97 -4.26
N ASP A 4 -12.95 -0.17 -4.51
CA ASP A 4 -14.39 -0.37 -4.31
C ASP A 4 -14.74 -0.34 -2.82
N GLN A 5 -13.88 -0.92 -1.98
CA GLN A 5 -14.02 -0.85 -0.52
C GLN A 5 -13.91 0.59 -0.01
N ILE A 6 -12.93 1.36 -0.50
CA ILE A 6 -12.76 2.78 -0.17
C ILE A 6 -13.99 3.60 -0.61
N ASN A 7 -14.45 3.42 -1.85
CA ASN A 7 -15.62 4.10 -2.37
C ASN A 7 -16.88 3.79 -1.56
N ARG A 8 -17.03 2.53 -1.11
CA ARG A 8 -18.15 2.14 -0.24
C ARG A 8 -18.09 2.87 1.10
N ILE A 9 -16.91 3.00 1.72
CA ILE A 9 -16.73 3.76 2.96
C ILE A 9 -17.16 5.22 2.76
N TYR A 10 -16.75 5.84 1.65
CA TYR A 10 -17.14 7.21 1.34
C TYR A 10 -18.65 7.36 1.14
N ALA A 11 -19.28 6.45 0.39
CA ALA A 11 -20.72 6.47 0.18
C ALA A 11 -21.51 6.32 1.49
N GLU A 12 -21.08 5.42 2.39
CA GLU A 12 -21.74 5.26 3.69
C GLU A 12 -21.50 6.46 4.62
N ALA A 13 -20.32 7.10 4.56
CA ALA A 13 -20.06 8.33 5.30
C ALA A 13 -20.97 9.49 4.84
N GLU A 14 -21.18 9.63 3.53
CA GLU A 14 -22.09 10.62 2.96
C GLU A 14 -23.54 10.36 3.37
N LYS A 15 -24.02 9.11 3.29
CA LYS A 15 -25.36 8.71 3.76
C LYS A 15 -25.57 8.98 5.25
N ALA A 16 -24.51 8.87 6.05
CA ALA A 16 -24.53 9.20 7.47
C ALA A 16 -24.49 10.72 7.76
N GLY A 17 -24.46 11.56 6.72
CA GLY A 17 -24.49 13.01 6.84
C GLY A 17 -23.14 13.65 7.20
N ARG A 18 -22.02 12.94 7.02
CA ARG A 18 -20.69 13.53 7.25
C ARG A 18 -20.38 14.58 6.18
N THR A 19 -19.83 15.71 6.63
CA THR A 19 -19.34 16.79 5.76
C THR A 19 -17.87 16.58 5.34
N ASP A 20 -17.20 15.61 5.95
CA ASP A 20 -15.81 15.24 5.68
C ASP A 20 -15.71 13.79 5.16
N ARG A 21 -14.60 13.47 4.49
CA ARG A 21 -14.28 12.09 4.08
C ARG A 21 -13.38 11.42 5.12
N PRO A 22 -13.72 10.20 5.58
CA PRO A 22 -12.82 9.43 6.42
C PRO A 22 -11.48 9.22 5.74
N ARG A 23 -10.38 9.52 6.43
CA ARG A 23 -9.04 9.27 5.91
C ARG A 23 -8.75 7.77 5.92
N ILE A 24 -8.24 7.25 4.81
CA ILE A 24 -7.95 5.82 4.71
C ILE A 24 -6.52 5.55 5.18
N TRP A 25 -6.40 4.66 6.16
CA TRP A 25 -5.13 4.19 6.70
C TRP A 25 -4.86 2.76 6.27
N VAL A 26 -3.73 2.54 5.60
CA VAL A 26 -3.17 1.22 5.31
C VAL A 26 -1.81 1.02 6.01
N THR A 27 -1.57 -0.21 6.47
CA THR A 27 -0.33 -0.58 7.16
C THR A 27 0.35 -1.75 6.46
N PHE A 28 1.65 -1.60 6.19
CA PHE A 28 2.47 -2.63 5.56
C PHE A 28 3.65 -3.03 6.44
N ARG A 29 4.19 -4.22 6.18
CA ARG A 29 5.50 -4.66 6.68
C ARG A 29 6.47 -4.88 5.52
N PRO A 30 7.04 -3.81 4.94
CA PRO A 30 7.90 -3.95 3.77
C PRO A 30 9.13 -4.83 4.08
N ILE A 31 9.51 -5.67 3.13
CA ILE A 31 10.77 -6.40 3.13
C ILE A 31 11.51 -5.92 1.89
N THR A 32 12.52 -5.08 2.12
CA THR A 32 13.16 -4.32 1.04
C THR A 32 14.62 -4.67 0.91
N ALA A 33 15.13 -4.65 -0.32
CA ALA A 33 16.55 -4.73 -0.64
C ALA A 33 16.90 -3.86 -1.86
N GLU A 34 18.15 -3.90 -2.30
CA GLU A 34 18.63 -3.15 -3.47
C GLU A 34 17.97 -3.60 -4.78
N THR A 35 17.70 -4.91 -4.90
CA THR A 35 17.02 -5.54 -6.04
C THR A 35 15.82 -6.36 -5.58
N ASP A 36 14.92 -6.69 -6.49
CA ASP A 36 13.77 -7.54 -6.19
C ASP A 36 14.21 -8.93 -5.72
N ASP A 37 15.16 -9.56 -6.41
CA ASP A 37 15.68 -10.90 -6.06
C ASP A 37 16.22 -10.94 -4.61
N LEU A 38 17.01 -9.95 -4.22
CA LEU A 38 17.54 -9.86 -2.86
C LEU A 38 16.43 -9.65 -1.82
N ALA A 39 15.37 -8.92 -2.19
CA ALA A 39 14.23 -8.70 -1.31
C ALA A 39 13.42 -9.98 -1.13
N TRP A 40 13.23 -10.76 -2.19
CA TRP A 40 12.56 -12.07 -2.14
C TRP A 40 13.37 -13.09 -1.34
N ASP A 41 14.69 -13.13 -1.51
CA ASP A 41 15.56 -13.95 -0.67
C ASP A 41 15.46 -13.57 0.81
N LYS A 42 15.45 -12.27 1.12
CA LYS A 42 15.23 -11.77 2.48
C LYS A 42 13.84 -12.16 3.00
N ALA A 43 12.82 -12.13 2.15
CA ALA A 43 11.44 -12.45 2.52
C ALA A 43 11.27 -13.92 2.91
N HIS A 44 11.79 -14.85 2.10
CA HIS A 44 11.76 -16.27 2.43
C HIS A 44 12.52 -16.58 3.72
N LYS A 45 13.74 -16.03 3.90
CA LYS A 45 14.49 -16.17 5.16
C LYS A 45 13.72 -15.62 6.37
N THR A 46 13.01 -14.51 6.19
CA THR A 46 12.18 -13.91 7.24
C THR A 46 11.01 -14.83 7.60
N LEU A 47 10.36 -15.45 6.61
CA LEU A 47 9.28 -16.41 6.82
C LEU A 47 9.76 -17.67 7.52
N ASP A 48 10.93 -18.19 7.17
CA ASP A 48 11.55 -19.35 7.83
C ASP A 48 11.79 -19.05 9.32
N LEU A 49 12.42 -17.92 9.62
CA LEU A 49 12.66 -17.47 10.99
C LEU A 49 11.35 -17.27 11.77
N LEU A 50 10.34 -16.66 11.15
CA LEU A 50 9.03 -16.46 11.76
C LEU A 50 8.38 -17.80 12.12
N THR A 51 8.42 -18.75 11.21
CA THR A 51 7.85 -20.10 11.38
C THR A 51 8.58 -20.87 12.48
N ALA A 52 9.91 -20.82 12.47
CA ALA A 52 10.75 -21.44 13.50
C ALA A 52 10.47 -20.87 14.89
N ASN A 53 10.38 -19.54 15.02
CA ASN A 53 10.08 -18.87 16.29
C ASN A 53 8.70 -19.23 16.82
N ILE A 54 7.69 -19.35 15.95
CA ILE A 54 6.35 -19.79 16.33
C ILE A 54 6.40 -21.24 16.84
N ALA A 55 7.03 -22.15 16.09
CA ALA A 55 7.19 -23.54 16.49
C ALA A 55 7.93 -23.70 17.83
N ALA A 56 8.90 -22.83 18.11
CA ALA A 56 9.64 -22.79 19.37
C ALA A 56 8.88 -22.09 20.53
N GLY A 57 7.65 -21.61 20.31
CA GLY A 57 6.87 -20.88 21.32
C GLY A 57 7.41 -19.48 21.65
N GLN A 58 8.31 -18.95 20.82
CA GLN A 58 8.93 -17.63 20.96
C GLN A 58 8.19 -16.55 20.16
N GLY A 59 7.22 -16.95 19.33
CA GLY A 59 6.33 -16.06 18.61
C GLY A 59 5.19 -15.52 19.48
N ASN A 60 4.57 -14.43 19.06
CA ASN A 60 3.35 -13.87 19.69
C ASN A 60 2.09 -14.73 19.45
N VAL A 61 2.24 -15.88 18.81
CA VAL A 61 1.17 -16.78 18.40
C VAL A 61 1.54 -18.18 18.84
N GLN A 62 0.62 -18.86 19.51
CA GLN A 62 0.80 -20.26 19.87
C GLN A 62 0.69 -21.15 18.63
N PRO A 63 1.50 -22.22 18.51
CA PRO A 63 1.48 -23.15 17.36
C PRO A 63 0.11 -23.71 16.98
N ASN A 64 -0.85 -23.75 17.91
CA ASN A 64 -2.19 -24.32 17.71
C ASN A 64 -3.31 -23.33 18.02
N ALA A 65 -3.08 -22.02 17.81
CA ALA A 65 -4.11 -21.02 18.05
C ALA A 65 -5.34 -21.27 17.15
N PRO A 66 -6.58 -21.19 17.68
CA PRO A 66 -7.78 -21.36 16.88
C PRO A 66 -7.90 -20.28 15.80
N PRO A 67 -8.60 -20.56 14.69
CA PRO A 67 -8.85 -19.58 13.64
C PRO A 67 -9.45 -18.28 14.19
N PRO A 68 -9.12 -17.13 13.58
CA PRO A 68 -9.63 -15.85 14.02
C PRO A 68 -11.16 -15.78 13.84
N GLN A 69 -11.85 -15.24 14.84
CA GLN A 69 -13.31 -15.09 14.81
C GLN A 69 -13.77 -13.85 14.04
N ASN A 70 -12.90 -12.84 13.90
CA ASN A 70 -13.26 -11.58 13.25
C ASN A 70 -13.26 -11.72 11.71
N GLU A 71 -14.23 -11.08 11.07
CA GLU A 71 -14.45 -11.17 9.61
C GLU A 71 -13.30 -10.59 8.78
N GLY A 72 -12.58 -9.59 9.30
CA GLY A 72 -11.42 -9.00 8.62
C GLY A 72 -10.29 -10.03 8.44
N SER A 73 -9.97 -10.76 9.49
CA SER A 73 -8.95 -11.81 9.45
C SER A 73 -9.38 -13.01 8.61
N LYS A 74 -10.66 -13.40 8.63
CA LYS A 74 -11.18 -14.45 7.74
C LYS A 74 -11.03 -14.07 6.27
N ARG A 75 -11.41 -12.83 5.92
CA ARG A 75 -11.22 -12.29 4.56
C ARG A 75 -9.76 -12.31 4.13
N LEU A 76 -8.84 -11.97 5.03
CA LEU A 76 -7.41 -11.99 4.73
C LEU A 76 -6.89 -13.41 4.44
N LEU A 77 -7.36 -14.42 5.17
CA LEU A 77 -7.07 -15.83 4.90
C LEU A 77 -7.64 -16.27 3.54
N ASP A 78 -8.85 -15.82 3.20
CA ASP A 78 -9.46 -16.16 1.91
C ASP A 78 -8.74 -15.52 0.74
N ILE A 79 -8.20 -14.31 0.90
CA ILE A 79 -7.33 -13.69 -0.11
C ILE A 79 -6.02 -14.47 -0.23
N ALA A 80 -5.40 -14.89 0.88
CA ALA A 80 -4.18 -15.68 0.87
C ALA A 80 -4.32 -17.00 0.08
N LYS A 81 -5.52 -17.59 0.05
CA LYS A 81 -5.80 -18.81 -0.74
C LYS A 81 -5.81 -18.57 -2.26
N ARG A 82 -5.95 -17.32 -2.71
CA ARG A 82 -6.02 -16.97 -4.15
C ARG A 82 -4.63 -16.86 -4.80
N GLY A 83 -3.57 -16.93 -4.00
CA GLY A 83 -2.19 -16.80 -4.44
C GLY A 83 -1.35 -16.09 -3.38
N GLU A 84 -0.06 -16.41 -3.36
CA GLU A 84 0.87 -15.90 -2.35
C GLU A 84 1.22 -14.42 -2.55
N VAL A 85 1.25 -13.98 -3.81
CA VAL A 85 1.53 -12.59 -4.19
C VAL A 85 0.29 -12.02 -4.86
N GLN A 86 -0.13 -10.84 -4.42
CA GLN A 86 -1.19 -10.04 -5.00
C GLN A 86 -0.65 -8.63 -5.31
N ASP A 87 -1.40 -7.86 -6.08
CA ASP A 87 -0.99 -6.53 -6.54
C ASP A 87 0.43 -6.56 -7.17
N ARG A 88 1.20 -5.49 -6.97
CA ARG A 88 2.60 -5.41 -7.43
C ARG A 88 3.55 -6.30 -6.61
N ALA A 89 3.35 -6.34 -5.29
CA ALA A 89 4.35 -6.82 -4.35
C ALA A 89 3.76 -7.32 -3.02
N LEU A 90 2.43 -7.47 -2.92
CA LEU A 90 1.75 -7.78 -1.67
C LEU A 90 1.78 -9.28 -1.39
N TRP A 91 2.63 -9.69 -0.45
CA TRP A 91 2.92 -11.07 -0.10
C TRP A 91 2.16 -11.52 1.16
N TYR A 92 1.49 -12.67 1.05
CA TYR A 92 0.55 -13.23 2.03
C TYR A 92 1.06 -14.41 2.91
N PRO A 93 2.13 -15.16 2.60
CA PRO A 93 2.61 -16.27 3.45
C PRO A 93 2.90 -15.90 4.91
N THR A 94 3.21 -14.64 5.21
CA THR A 94 3.35 -14.17 6.60
C THR A 94 2.02 -14.15 7.35
N VAL A 95 0.89 -14.00 6.64
CA VAL A 95 -0.47 -14.07 7.19
C VAL A 95 -0.80 -15.50 7.59
N THR A 96 -0.51 -16.48 6.73
CA THR A 96 -0.79 -17.90 7.02
C THR A 96 0.12 -18.41 8.14
N ALA A 97 1.41 -18.08 8.11
CA ALA A 97 2.37 -18.47 9.15
C ALA A 97 1.99 -17.96 10.54
N THR A 98 1.39 -16.77 10.64
CA THR A 98 1.00 -16.17 11.92
C THR A 98 -0.46 -16.43 12.31
N ASN A 99 -1.20 -17.23 11.52
CA ASN A 99 -2.65 -17.37 11.66
C ASN A 99 -3.36 -16.00 11.78
N VAL A 100 -2.93 -15.04 10.97
CA VAL A 100 -3.39 -13.63 10.91
C VAL A 100 -3.09 -12.81 12.18
N ARG A 101 -2.37 -13.34 13.15
CA ARG A 101 -2.10 -12.67 14.43
C ARG A 101 -0.75 -11.97 14.40
N GLY A 102 -0.75 -10.65 14.54
CA GLY A 102 0.48 -9.89 14.77
C GLY A 102 1.35 -9.62 13.53
N ALA A 103 0.93 -9.99 12.32
CA ALA A 103 1.54 -9.46 11.10
C ALA A 103 0.55 -9.47 9.92
N SER A 104 0.37 -8.28 9.35
CA SER A 104 -0.23 -8.00 8.05
C SER A 104 0.69 -8.47 6.92
N THR A 105 0.09 -8.58 5.74
CA THR A 105 0.75 -8.75 4.44
C THR A 105 2.02 -7.92 4.30
N ALA A 106 3.07 -8.50 3.72
CA ALA A 106 4.34 -7.82 3.48
C ALA A 106 4.36 -7.23 2.07
N LEU A 107 4.94 -6.05 1.88
CA LEU A 107 5.34 -5.62 0.53
C LEU A 107 6.77 -6.10 0.30
N VAL A 108 7.03 -6.87 -0.75
CA VAL A 108 8.37 -7.45 -1.02
C VAL A 108 8.91 -6.92 -2.34
N GLY A 109 10.11 -6.34 -2.32
CA GLY A 109 10.76 -5.87 -3.53
C GLY A 109 11.91 -4.92 -3.29
N SER A 110 12.50 -4.46 -4.39
CA SER A 110 13.53 -3.44 -4.40
C SER A 110 13.03 -2.13 -3.78
N TRP A 111 13.94 -1.23 -3.42
CA TRP A 111 13.56 0.11 -2.96
C TRP A 111 12.66 0.86 -3.95
N GLU A 112 12.83 0.62 -5.25
CA GLU A 112 12.00 1.21 -6.31
C GLU A 112 10.61 0.57 -6.31
N THR A 113 10.54 -0.76 -6.38
CA THR A 113 9.29 -1.53 -6.37
C THR A 113 8.41 -1.18 -5.18
N ILE A 114 9.01 -0.99 -4.01
CA ILE A 114 8.30 -0.64 -2.78
C ILE A 114 7.83 0.82 -2.81
N ALA A 115 8.62 1.74 -3.36
CA ALA A 115 8.20 3.12 -3.54
C ALA A 115 7.00 3.19 -4.50
N GLU A 116 7.05 2.47 -5.62
CA GLU A 116 5.96 2.37 -6.57
C GLU A 116 4.71 1.74 -5.95
N SER A 117 4.86 0.65 -5.20
CA SER A 117 3.73 0.00 -4.53
C SER A 117 3.06 0.92 -3.51
N ILE A 118 3.83 1.70 -2.74
CA ILE A 118 3.27 2.72 -1.83
C ILE A 118 2.48 3.76 -2.63
N LEU A 119 2.99 4.21 -3.77
CA LEU A 119 2.32 5.18 -4.63
C LEU A 119 1.02 4.62 -5.22
N ASP A 120 0.98 3.32 -5.56
CA ASP A 120 -0.26 2.67 -6.03
C ASP A 120 -1.37 2.80 -4.96
N TYR A 121 -1.06 2.63 -3.67
CA TYR A 121 -2.04 2.84 -2.60
C TYR A 121 -2.40 4.31 -2.37
N VAL A 122 -1.46 5.24 -2.57
CA VAL A 122 -1.75 6.68 -2.57
C VAL A 122 -2.75 7.00 -3.68
N ASP A 123 -2.57 6.44 -4.88
CA ASP A 123 -3.47 6.64 -6.03
C ASP A 123 -4.85 6.00 -5.81
N LEU A 124 -4.95 4.99 -4.95
CA LEU A 124 -6.22 4.42 -4.48
C LEU A 124 -6.96 5.29 -3.45
N GLY A 125 -6.32 6.34 -2.92
CA GLY A 125 -6.88 7.24 -1.91
C GLY A 125 -6.44 6.94 -0.48
N CYS A 126 -5.40 6.12 -0.27
CA CYS A 126 -4.81 5.94 1.05
C CYS A 126 -3.99 7.18 1.44
N GLU A 127 -4.45 7.90 2.48
CA GLU A 127 -3.79 9.12 2.98
C GLU A 127 -2.79 8.86 4.10
N LEU A 128 -2.98 7.76 4.83
CA LEU A 128 -2.15 7.37 5.96
C LEU A 128 -1.47 6.05 5.63
N ILE A 129 -0.16 6.10 5.39
CA ILE A 129 0.67 4.91 5.19
C ILE A 129 1.50 4.70 6.46
N SER A 130 1.25 3.59 7.16
CA SER A 130 2.11 3.15 8.27
C SER A 130 2.97 1.98 7.83
N ILE A 131 4.25 2.03 8.17
CA ILE A 131 5.21 0.98 7.85
C ILE A 131 5.89 0.50 9.14
N ARG A 132 5.98 -0.82 9.29
CA ARG A 132 6.72 -1.45 10.40
C ARG A 132 7.47 -2.69 9.90
N GLY A 133 8.78 -2.68 10.04
CA GLY A 133 9.64 -3.79 9.62
C GLY A 133 9.55 -5.05 10.48
N TYR A 134 10.35 -6.05 10.13
CA TYR A 134 10.60 -7.24 10.95
C TYR A 134 11.81 -7.02 11.85
N ASP A 135 12.80 -6.26 11.38
CA ASP A 135 13.91 -5.71 12.16
C ASP A 135 13.69 -4.19 12.31
N ASN A 136 12.92 -3.80 13.33
CA ASN A 136 12.35 -2.46 13.44
C ASN A 136 13.37 -1.32 13.24
N LEU A 137 14.57 -1.42 13.83
CA LEU A 137 15.56 -0.35 13.77
C LEU A 137 16.23 -0.28 12.39
N ASN A 138 16.77 -1.41 11.93
CA ASN A 138 17.49 -1.44 10.66
C ASN A 138 16.56 -1.19 9.47
N ASP A 139 15.35 -1.73 9.53
CA ASP A 139 14.34 -1.50 8.51
C ASP A 139 13.91 -0.02 8.49
N ALA A 140 13.69 0.62 9.66
CA ALA A 140 13.37 2.06 9.71
C ALA A 140 14.48 2.93 9.09
N ILE A 141 15.74 2.61 9.37
CA ILE A 141 16.91 3.26 8.75
C ILE A 141 16.89 3.04 7.23
N GLY A 142 16.66 1.80 6.79
CA GLY A 142 16.57 1.45 5.37
C GLY A 142 15.47 2.20 4.64
N TYR A 143 14.26 2.27 5.21
CA TYR A 143 13.13 2.99 4.64
C TYR A 143 13.44 4.48 4.52
N GLY A 144 13.99 5.08 5.59
CA GLY A 144 14.34 6.50 5.62
C GLY A 144 15.41 6.86 4.59
N ARG A 145 16.39 5.98 4.39
CA ARG A 145 17.51 6.23 3.47
C ARG A 145 17.16 5.97 2.01
N TYR A 146 16.41 4.90 1.72
CA TYR A 146 16.30 4.40 0.34
C TYR A 146 14.89 4.48 -0.26
N VAL A 147 13.83 4.37 0.54
CA VAL A 147 12.44 4.30 0.04
C VAL A 147 11.75 5.66 0.10
N LEU A 148 11.75 6.31 1.28
CA LEU A 148 11.01 7.57 1.48
C LEU A 148 11.47 8.70 0.54
N PRO A 149 12.77 8.87 0.20
CA PRO A 149 13.18 9.87 -0.78
C PRO A 149 12.55 9.66 -2.16
N LYS A 150 12.43 8.41 -2.61
CA LYS A 150 11.83 8.04 -3.90
C LYS A 150 10.35 8.37 -3.95
N VAL A 151 9.61 7.95 -2.92
CA VAL A 151 8.17 8.26 -2.78
C VAL A 151 7.93 9.77 -2.80
N ARG A 152 8.70 10.53 -2.01
CA ARG A 152 8.56 12.00 -1.96
C ARG A 152 8.91 12.67 -3.29
N ALA A 153 9.95 12.20 -3.98
CA ALA A 153 10.32 12.71 -5.29
C ALA A 153 9.20 12.47 -6.32
N ALA A 154 8.64 11.27 -6.35
CA ALA A 154 7.54 10.91 -7.24
C ALA A 154 6.28 11.73 -6.98
N ILE A 155 5.87 11.90 -5.71
CA ILE A 155 4.71 12.76 -5.35
C ILE A 155 4.95 14.19 -5.82
N LYS A 156 6.15 14.74 -5.57
CA LYS A 156 6.50 16.10 -6.01
C LYS A 156 6.46 16.24 -7.53
N GLN A 157 6.89 15.22 -8.27
CA GLN A 157 6.85 15.21 -9.73
C GLN A 157 5.41 15.17 -10.25
N ARG A 158 4.57 14.26 -9.72
CA ARG A 158 3.14 14.16 -10.08
C ARG A 158 2.40 15.47 -9.82
N GLY A 159 2.65 16.11 -8.67
CA GLY A 159 2.06 17.40 -8.34
C GLY A 159 2.51 18.56 -9.24
N LYS A 160 3.68 18.48 -9.88
CA LYS A 160 4.10 19.46 -10.90
C LYS A 160 3.40 19.21 -12.23
N ILE A 161 3.28 17.95 -12.65
CA ILE A 161 2.61 17.55 -13.89
C ILE A 161 1.15 17.98 -13.85
N GLY A 162 0.42 17.67 -12.76
CA GLY A 162 -0.99 18.07 -12.63
C GLY A 162 -1.21 19.58 -12.74
N LYS A 163 -0.32 20.39 -12.15
CA LYS A 163 -0.37 21.86 -12.28
C LYS A 163 -0.07 22.37 -13.69
N GLN A 164 0.80 21.66 -14.43
CA GLN A 164 1.09 22.01 -15.82
C GLN A 164 -0.09 21.66 -16.73
N GLU A 165 -0.71 20.51 -16.53
CA GLU A 165 -1.91 20.09 -17.27
C GLU A 165 -3.11 21.01 -17.00
N GLU A 166 -3.32 21.42 -15.75
CA GLU A 166 -4.35 22.39 -15.38
C GLU A 166 -4.13 23.74 -16.10
N LYS A 167 -2.90 24.23 -16.09
CA LYS A 167 -2.53 25.47 -16.80
C LYS A 167 -2.68 25.35 -18.33
N LEU A 168 -2.37 24.19 -18.91
CA LEU A 168 -2.57 23.93 -20.34
C LEU A 168 -4.06 23.94 -20.70
N ARG A 169 -4.91 23.30 -19.89
CA ARG A 169 -6.38 23.30 -20.08
C ARG A 169 -6.99 24.69 -19.95
N GLU A 170 -6.50 25.51 -19.03
CA GLU A 170 -6.93 26.91 -18.89
C GLU A 170 -6.59 27.74 -20.14
N VAL A 171 -5.40 27.55 -20.72
CA VAL A 171 -4.96 28.24 -21.94
C VAL A 171 -5.75 27.76 -23.18
N GLU A 172 -6.00 26.46 -23.29
CA GLU A 172 -6.83 25.91 -24.38
C GLU A 172 -8.30 26.34 -24.29
N GLY A 173 -8.86 26.41 -23.07
CA GLY A 173 -10.21 26.94 -22.84
C GLY A 173 -10.33 28.42 -23.22
N GLN A 174 -9.33 29.23 -22.89
CA GLN A 174 -9.30 30.66 -23.26
C GLN A 174 -9.16 30.88 -24.77
N ASN A 175 -8.43 30.01 -25.49
CA ASN A 175 -8.29 30.12 -26.95
C ASN A 175 -9.52 29.61 -27.71
N GLY A 176 -10.23 28.60 -27.18
CA GLY A 176 -11.48 28.10 -27.78
C GLY A 176 -12.63 29.13 -27.74
N ASP A 177 -12.67 29.97 -26.71
CA ASP A 177 -13.63 31.07 -26.60
C ASP A 177 -13.34 32.23 -27.57
N VAL A 178 -12.09 32.38 -28.02
CA VAL A 178 -11.69 33.44 -28.97
C VAL A 178 -12.01 33.06 -30.42
N GLU A 179 -11.91 31.78 -30.80
CA GLU A 179 -12.25 31.32 -32.16
C GLU A 179 -13.76 31.29 -32.43
N ALA A 180 -14.60 31.09 -31.40
CA ALA A 180 -16.07 31.08 -31.54
C ALA A 180 -16.67 32.46 -31.88
N VAL A 181 -15.93 33.55 -31.65
CA VAL A 181 -16.36 34.93 -31.92
C VAL A 181 -15.99 35.39 -33.35
N GLY A 182 -15.20 34.61 -34.10
CA GLY A 182 -14.63 34.99 -35.39
C GLY A 182 -15.42 34.66 -36.67
N ASN A 183 -16.47 33.82 -36.62
CA ASN A 183 -17.20 33.34 -37.81
C ASN A 183 -18.64 33.89 -37.91
N GLY A 184 -18.80 35.20 -37.69
CA GLY A 184 -20.09 35.89 -37.79
C GLY A 184 -20.02 37.17 -38.61
N THR A 185 -19.85 37.04 -39.93
CA THR A 185 -20.17 38.05 -40.95
C THR A 185 -20.61 37.34 -42.21
#